data_AF-A0A031LMF1-F1
#
_entry.id   AF-A0A031LMF1-F1
#
_cell.length_a   1.000
_cell.length_b   1.000
_cell.length_c   1.000
_cell.angle_alpha   90.00
_cell.angle_beta   90.00
_cell.angle_gamma   90.00
#
_symmetry.space_group_name_H-M   'P 1'
#
loop_
_entity.id
_entity.type
_entity.pdbx_description
1 polymer ?
#
loop_
_entity_poly.entity_id
_entity_poly.type
_entity_poly.pdbx_seq_one_letter_code
_entity_poly.pdbx_strand_id
1 'polypeptide(L)' 'MPLNNKELSQMSLDQLNEKLRELQLDLLKYRADSRLGTLKNTSIIKNTRKDIARIMTTIAQKSRENKSSNIKKPKSNENS' A
#
# COMPACT_ATOMS: atom_id res chain seq x y z
N MET A 1 -10.18 12.89 0.58
CA MET A 1 -10.88 11.78 -0.09
C MET A 1 -9.91 10.61 -0.09
N PRO A 2 -10.28 9.43 0.41
CA PRO A 2 -9.32 8.35 0.60
C PRO A 2 -9.10 7.61 -0.73
N LEU A 3 -7.87 7.14 -0.99
CA LEU A 3 -7.41 6.57 -2.26
C LEU A 3 -8.33 5.47 -2.80
N ASN A 4 -8.53 5.46 -4.12
CA ASN A 4 -9.40 4.50 -4.77
C ASN A 4 -8.69 3.15 -4.92
N ASN A 5 -9.36 2.06 -4.50
CA ASN A 5 -8.76 0.73 -4.48
C ASN A 5 -8.45 0.21 -5.89
N LYS A 6 -9.24 0.61 -6.89
CA LYS A 6 -9.03 0.21 -8.30
C LYS A 6 -7.70 0.70 -8.85
N GLU A 7 -7.32 1.93 -8.52
CA GLU A 7 -6.06 2.54 -8.96
C GLU A 7 -4.85 1.86 -8.30
N LEU A 8 -4.96 1.53 -7.00
CA LEU A 8 -3.91 0.82 -6.27
C LEU A 8 -3.62 -0.57 -6.85
N SER A 9 -4.67 -1.29 -7.29
CA SER A 9 -4.49 -2.60 -7.91
C SER A 9 -3.76 -2.54 -9.26
N GLN A 10 -3.83 -1.42 -9.98
CA GLN A 10 -3.16 -1.24 -11.28
C GLN A 10 -1.66 -0.89 -11.15
N MET A 11 -1.23 -0.32 -10.02
CA MET A 11 0.17 0.05 -9.78
C MET A 11 1.07 -1.17 -9.55
N SER A 12 2.35 -1.10 -9.93
CA SER A 12 3.32 -2.17 -9.62
C SER A 12 3.62 -2.27 -8.10
N LEU A 13 4.22 -3.37 -7.65
CA LEU A 13 4.63 -3.52 -6.24
C LEU A 13 5.63 -2.42 -5.82
N ASP A 14 6.55 -2.05 -6.71
CA ASP A 14 7.54 -1.00 -6.43
C ASP A 14 6.89 0.37 -6.30
N GLN A 15 5.96 0.70 -7.22
CA GLN A 15 5.17 1.93 -7.15
C GLN A 15 4.33 2.01 -5.86
N LEU A 16 3.73 0.89 -5.44
CA LEU A 16 2.98 0.83 -4.18
C LEU A 16 3.89 1.06 -2.97
N ASN A 17 5.11 0.52 -2.98
CA ASN A 17 6.09 0.74 -1.90
C ASN A 17 6.60 2.18 -1.87
N GLU A 18 6.82 2.80 -3.03
CA GLU A 18 7.22 4.20 -3.13
C GLU A 18 6.11 5.12 -2.59
N LYS A 19 4.88 4.92 -3.06
CA LYS A 19 3.68 5.62 -2.58
C LYS A 19 3.48 5.47 -1.07
N LEU A 20 3.77 4.28 -0.52
CA LEU A 20 3.68 4.01 0.91
C LEU A 20 4.67 4.89 1.70
N ARG A 21 5.91 5.04 1.22
CA ARG A 21 6.91 5.90 1.87
C ARG A 21 6.52 7.37 1.80
N GLU A 22 6.03 7.84 0.67
CA GLU A 22 5.52 9.20 0.50
C GLU A 22 4.43 9.52 1.54
N LEU A 23 3.41 8.66 1.64
CA LEU A 23 2.31 8.86 2.59
C LEU A 23 2.75 8.79 4.06
N GLN A 24 3.79 8.03 4.38
CA GLN A 24 4.37 8.00 5.72
C GLN A 24 5.09 9.32 6.06
N LEU A 25 5.82 9.90 5.11
CA LEU A 25 6.45 11.21 5.27
C LEU A 25 5.40 12.32 5.41
N ASP A 26 4.36 12.29 4.58
CA ASP A 26 3.24 13.22 4.68
C ASP A 26 2.53 13.10 6.04
N LEU A 27 2.31 11.88 6.52
CA LEU A 27 1.73 11.67 7.84
C LEU A 27 2.60 12.27 8.97
N LEU A 28 3.92 12.17 8.86
CA LEU A 28 4.85 12.79 9.82
C LEU A 28 4.72 14.31 9.78
N LYS A 29 4.69 14.90 8.59
CA LYS A 29 4.50 16.34 8.38
C LYS A 29 3.17 16.81 8.96
N TYR A 30 2.06 16.15 8.65
CA TYR A 30 0.75 16.52 9.18
C TYR A 30 0.67 16.38 10.70
N ARG A 31 1.39 15.40 11.29
CA ARG A 31 1.49 15.29 12.75
C ARG A 31 2.28 16.44 13.36
N ALA A 32 3.35 16.89 12.70
CA ALA A 32 4.09 18.08 13.13
C ALA A 32 3.21 19.33 13.04
N ASP A 33 2.54 19.56 11.90
CA ASP A 33 1.61 20.69 11.70
C ASP A 33 0.45 20.66 12.71
N SER A 34 -0.07 19.46 13.00
CA SER A 34 -1.12 19.28 14.02
C SER A 34 -0.64 19.64 15.42
N ARG A 35 0.61 19.31 15.77
CA ARG A 35 1.20 19.68 17.07
C ARG A 35 1.45 21.17 17.17
N LEU A 36 1.80 21.81 16.05
CA LEU A 36 2.02 23.25 15.95
C LEU A 36 0.72 24.05 15.89
N GLY A 37 -0.44 23.40 15.77
CA GLY A 37 -1.75 24.03 15.66
C GLY A 37 -2.03 24.70 14.31
N THR A 38 -1.17 24.49 13.30
CA THR A 38 -1.28 25.10 11.97
C THR A 38 -2.09 24.24 10.99
N LEU A 39 -2.47 23.02 11.39
CA LEU A 39 -3.22 22.10 10.55
C LEU A 39 -4.67 22.56 10.36
N LYS A 40 -4.98 23.06 9.15
CA LYS A 40 -6.33 23.53 8.78
C LYS A 40 -7.37 22.42 8.69
N ASN A 41 -6.96 21.19 8.39
CA ASN A 41 -7.87 20.07 8.19
C ASN A 41 -7.38 18.80 8.91
N THR A 42 -7.96 18.54 10.07
CA THR A 42 -7.65 17.38 10.93
C THR A 42 -8.03 16.04 10.29
N SER A 43 -8.97 16.03 9.34
CA SER A 43 -9.38 14.82 8.64
C SER A 43 -8.30 14.29 7.70
N ILE A 44 -7.31 15.10 7.32
CA ILE A 44 -6.19 14.69 6.46
C ILE A 44 -5.43 13.54 7.12
N ILE A 45 -5.06 13.66 8.40
CA ILE A 45 -4.33 12.61 9.14
C ILE A 45 -5.10 11.29 9.12
N LYS A 46 -6.42 11.35 9.35
CA LYS A 46 -7.28 10.16 9.34
C LYS A 46 -7.36 9.54 7.94
N ASN A 47 -7.43 10.36 6.89
CA ASN A 47 -7.46 9.89 5.50
C ASN A 47 -6.13 9.27 5.09
N THR A 48 -5.00 9.94 5.33
CA THR A 48 -3.65 9.41 5.05
C THR A 48 -3.40 8.08 5.74
N ARG A 49 -3.85 7.90 7.00
CA ARG A 49 -3.78 6.59 7.68
C ARG A 49 -4.57 5.50 6.98
N LYS A 50 -5.77 5.81 6.48
CA LYS A 50 -6.60 4.85 5.73
C LYS A 50 -5.95 4.50 4.40
N ASP A 51 -5.32 5.47 3.74
CA ASP A 51 -4.64 5.27 2.46
C ASP A 51 -3.43 4.35 2.62
N ILE A 52 -2.62 4.56 3.68
CA ILE A 52 -1.54 3.65 4.07
C ILE A 52 -2.06 2.22 4.28
N ALA A 53 -3.13 2.05 5.06
CA ALA A 53 -3.69 0.73 5.34
C ALA A 53 -4.20 0.03 4.07
N ARG A 54 -4.77 0.78 3.12
CA ARG A 54 -5.22 0.24 1.83
C ARG A 54 -4.04 -0.23 0.98
N ILE A 55 -2.99 0.58 0.84
CA ILE A 55 -1.79 0.20 0.09
C ILE A 55 -1.16 -1.07 0.67
N MET A 56 -1.01 -1.14 2.00
CA MET A 56 -0.48 -2.34 2.66
C MET A 56 -1.35 -3.57 2.39
N THR A 57 -2.68 -3.41 2.36
CA THR A 57 -3.61 -4.49 2.02
C THR A 57 -3.43 -4.95 0.57
N THR A 58 -3.34 -4.02 -0.39
CA THR A 58 -3.10 -4.34 -1.81
C THR A 58 -1.77 -5.05 -2.02
N ILE A 59 -0.69 -4.60 -1.37
CA ILE A 59 0.61 -5.28 -1.40
C ILE A 59 0.49 -6.72 -0.89
N ALA A 60 -0.20 -6.92 0.24
CA ALA A 60 -0.42 -8.25 0.80
C ALA A 60 -1.26 -9.15 -0.13
N GLN A 61 -2.28 -8.61 -0.79
CA GLN A 61 -3.09 -9.34 -1.79
C GLN A 61 -2.22 -9.79 -2.97
N LYS A 62 -1.44 -8.87 -3.55
CA LYS A 62 -0.51 -9.17 -4.66
C LYS A 62 0.55 -10.20 -4.27
N SER A 63 1.08 -10.11 -3.06
CA SER A 63 2.05 -11.09 -2.55
C SER A 63 1.44 -12.50 -2.43
N ARG A 64 0.19 -12.60 -1.95
CA ARG A 64 -0.54 -13.88 -1.85
C ARG A 64 -0.88 -14.48 -3.22
N GLU A 65 -1.29 -13.65 -4.17
CA GLU A 65 -1.54 -14.07 -5.56
C GLU A 65 -0.28 -14.64 -6.21
N ASN A 66 0.88 -13.97 -6.05
CA ASN A 66 2.17 -14.47 -6.53
C ASN A 66 2.61 -15.77 -5.84
N LYS A 67 2.23 -15.98 -4.58
CA LYS A 67 2.54 -17.23 -3.87
C LYS A 67 1.69 -18.40 -4.39
N SER A 68 0.42 -18.14 -4.71
CA SER A 68 -0.51 -19.13 -5.27
C SER A 68 -0.12 -19.59 -6.68
N SER A 69 0.41 -18.68 -7.52
CA SER A 69 0.89 -19.04 -8.86
C SER A 69 2.15 -19.90 -8.85
N ASN A 70 3.03 -19.74 -7.85
CA ASN A 70 4.27 -20.51 -7.76
C ASN A 70 4.09 -21.95 -7.22
N ILE A 71 2.95 -22.25 -6.60
CA ILE A 71 2.63 -23.61 -6.07
C ILE A 71 2.08 -24.55 -7.17
N LYS A 72 1.72 -24.04 -8.35
CA LYS A 72 1.12 -24.80 -9.46
C LYS A 72 2.10 -25.21 -10.58
N LYS A 73 3.41 -25.35 -10.32
CA LYS A 73 4.25 -26.14 -11.25
C LYS A 73 4.17 -27.61 -10.84
N PRO A 74 3.47 -28.49 -11.60
CA PRO A 74 3.62 -29.91 -11.39
C PRO A 74 5.08 -30.27 -11.65
N LYS A 75 5.73 -30.92 -10.68
CA LYS A 75 6.91 -31.73 -10.98
C LYS A 75 6.43 -32.94 -11.78
N SER A 76 6.14 -32.73 -13.05
CA SER A 76 6.07 -33.81 -14.02
C SER A 76 7.38 -33.79 -14.79
N ASN A 77 8.08 -34.93 -14.70
CA ASN A 77 9.12 -35.42 -15.58
C ASN A 77 10.57 -35.02 -15.27
N GLU A 78 11.30 -35.94 -14.63
CA GLU A 78 12.53 -36.48 -15.24
C GLU A 78 12.48 -38.01 -15.19
N ASN A 79 12.44 -38.58 -16.39
CA ASN A 79 12.48 -39.97 -16.81
C ASN A 79 13.73 -40.72 -16.30
N SER A 80 13.60 -42.03 -16.05
CA SER A 80 14.17 -43.14 -16.84
C SER A 80 14.30 -44.42 -16.03
#